data_AF-A0A2G9M9X6-F1
#
_entry.id   AF-A0A2G9M9X6-F1
#
_cell.length_a   1.000
_cell.length_b   1.000
_cell.length_c   1.000
_cell.angle_alpha   90.00
_cell.angle_beta   90.00
_cell.angle_gamma   90.00
#
_symmetry.space_group_name_H-M   'P 1'
#
loop_
_entity.id
_entity.type
_entity.pdbx_description
1 polymer ?
#
loop_
_entity_poly.entity_id
_entity_poly.type
_entity_poly.pdbx_seq_one_letter_code
_entity_poly.pdbx_strand_id
1 'polypeptide(L)'
;MNKRGQVTIFLIVGIILLFVSAGAYMIINKVTTGSFLEEEQESHFKEGVGAPLVSFIEQCIEERAVQGIEIAGLQGGFIFPTEDDVLLTEETLIGYVYKDKTQRVDTAFVEDELGIYVDIMLPECIQNFSNLTHLYDVTEQGRFIFDREIVSEDAVELPFAFHSFTDVKIQENIVLFTTQYPLEITGGGETFTLDTFAIRIPSVLGNALSLMTMSVDSQADNNMIDFRLFSKQEPTVTIFPFDTENTIYNLYYGEENLPDVFLYAINNNINREPKIIAQDKYFLKVNEIFTTKITVEEYDADAIEFVSTDKNFPIQRDGTITIMPKDVGIFDVQFIARDAFGGETRKDILFVVERGEGEVLSYAD
;
A
#
# COMPACT_ATOMS: atom_id res chain seq x y z
N MET A 1 31.86 -47.48 -41.95
CA MET A 1 32.60 -47.32 -40.67
C MET A 1 32.46 -45.87 -40.21
N ASN A 2 32.54 -45.59 -38.90
CA ASN A 2 32.46 -44.28 -38.20
C ASN A 2 31.13 -43.81 -37.54
N LYS A 3 30.15 -44.68 -37.26
CA LYS A 3 29.01 -44.32 -36.38
C LYS A 3 29.21 -44.60 -34.88
N ARG A 4 30.29 -45.28 -34.48
CA ARG A 4 30.55 -45.60 -33.06
C ARG A 4 31.27 -44.49 -32.28
N GLY A 5 31.91 -43.53 -32.95
CA GLY A 5 32.59 -42.38 -32.30
C GLY A 5 31.65 -41.27 -31.84
N GLN A 6 30.44 -41.18 -32.41
CA GLN A 6 29.51 -40.09 -32.11
C GLN A 6 28.90 -40.23 -30.70
N VAL A 7 28.70 -41.46 -30.23
CA VAL A 7 28.13 -41.73 -28.88
C VAL A 7 29.09 -41.27 -27.79
N THR A 8 30.41 -41.48 -27.96
CA THR A 8 31.42 -41.07 -26.97
C THR A 8 31.51 -39.55 -26.85
N ILE A 9 31.35 -38.82 -27.96
CA ILE A 9 31.38 -37.35 -27.96
C ILE A 9 30.20 -36.78 -27.15
N PHE A 10 28.99 -37.31 -27.33
CA PHE A 10 27.83 -36.84 -26.57
C PHE A 10 27.96 -37.10 -25.06
N LEU A 11 28.56 -38.22 -24.67
CA LEU A 11 28.80 -38.52 -23.26
C LEU A 11 29.80 -37.55 -22.62
N ILE A 12 30.89 -37.21 -23.32
CA ILE A 12 31.88 -36.23 -22.82
C ILE A 12 31.25 -34.84 -22.70
N VAL A 13 30.46 -34.41 -23.69
CA VAL A 13 29.78 -33.11 -23.65
C VAL A 13 28.78 -33.02 -22.49
N GLY A 14 28.02 -34.10 -22.23
CA GLY A 14 27.09 -34.15 -21.10
C GLY A 14 27.79 -34.00 -19.74
N ILE A 15 28.95 -34.66 -19.56
CA ILE A 15 29.73 -34.54 -18.32
C ILE A 15 30.30 -33.12 -18.15
N ILE A 16 30.81 -32.51 -19.23
CA ILE A 16 31.31 -31.13 -19.19
C ILE A 16 30.19 -30.15 -18.81
N LEU A 17 29.01 -30.28 -19.43
CA LEU A 17 27.86 -29.46 -19.09
C LEU A 17 27.45 -29.60 -17.62
N LEU A 18 27.50 -30.81 -17.07
CA LEU A 18 27.19 -31.07 -15.67
C LEU A 18 28.20 -30.39 -14.73
N PHE A 19 29.50 -30.46 -15.02
CA PHE A 19 30.51 -29.75 -14.21
C PHE A 19 30.40 -28.23 -14.33
N VAL A 20 30.08 -27.70 -15.51
CA VAL A 20 29.89 -26.26 -15.71
C VAL A 20 28.65 -25.78 -14.97
N SER A 21 27.54 -26.51 -15.02
CA SER A 21 26.32 -26.14 -14.30
C SER A 21 26.50 -26.27 -12.78
N ALA A 22 27.12 -27.34 -12.30
CA ALA A 22 27.44 -27.50 -10.88
C ALA A 22 28.43 -26.45 -10.37
N GLY A 23 29.45 -26.12 -11.16
CA GLY A 23 30.42 -25.06 -10.84
C GLY A 23 29.78 -23.68 -10.82
N ALA A 24 28.94 -23.36 -11.82
CA ALA A 24 28.17 -22.12 -11.85
C ALA A 24 27.22 -22.03 -10.65
N TYR A 25 26.52 -23.11 -10.31
CA TYR A 25 25.67 -23.19 -9.13
C TYR A 25 26.44 -22.94 -7.83
N MET A 26 27.63 -23.52 -7.66
CA MET A 26 28.49 -23.26 -6.49
C MET A 26 29.01 -21.82 -6.42
N ILE A 27 29.37 -21.22 -7.55
CA ILE A 27 29.87 -19.83 -7.60
C ILE A 27 28.73 -18.86 -7.30
N ILE A 28 27.56 -19.06 -7.90
CA ILE A 28 26.38 -18.21 -7.64
C ILE A 28 25.99 -18.33 -6.17
N ASN A 29 25.90 -19.54 -5.62
CA ASN A 29 25.59 -19.70 -4.20
C ASN A 29 26.67 -19.15 -3.27
N LYS A 30 27.94 -19.06 -3.69
CA LYS A 30 28.97 -18.39 -2.87
C LYS A 30 28.93 -16.86 -2.98
N VAL A 31 28.64 -16.32 -4.15
CA VAL A 31 28.64 -14.87 -4.39
C VAL A 31 27.37 -14.22 -3.85
N THR A 32 26.20 -14.86 -4.02
CA THR A 32 24.94 -14.31 -3.53
C THR A 32 24.82 -14.45 -2.01
N THR A 33 25.45 -15.47 -1.42
CA THR A 33 25.46 -15.72 0.04
C THR A 33 26.71 -15.16 0.73
N GLY A 34 27.69 -14.65 -0.04
CA GLY A 34 28.92 -14.04 0.46
C GLY A 34 28.63 -12.69 1.10
N SER A 35 28.29 -12.74 2.39
CA SER A 35 28.71 -11.81 3.44
C SER A 35 29.34 -10.50 2.93
N PHE A 36 28.48 -9.52 2.68
CA PHE A 36 28.91 -8.12 2.50
C PHE A 36 29.47 -7.48 3.80
N LEU A 37 29.64 -8.28 4.87
CA LEU A 37 30.13 -7.87 6.19
C LEU A 37 31.15 -8.84 6.83
N GLU A 38 31.69 -9.84 6.11
CA GLU A 38 32.83 -10.62 6.65
C GLU A 38 34.15 -9.92 6.34
N GLU A 39 34.39 -8.82 7.05
CA GLU A 39 35.75 -8.30 7.19
C GLU A 39 36.44 -9.11 8.29
N GLU A 40 37.07 -10.23 7.90
CA GLU A 40 38.24 -10.97 8.42
C GLU A 40 38.64 -11.00 9.92
N GLN A 41 37.96 -10.31 10.83
CA GLN A 41 38.41 -10.09 12.22
C GLN A 41 37.72 -10.97 13.27
N GLU A 42 36.66 -11.72 12.93
CA GLU A 42 35.90 -12.55 13.87
C GLU A 42 36.25 -14.05 13.87
N SER A 43 37.12 -14.54 12.98
CA SER A 43 37.19 -15.98 12.67
C SER A 43 37.67 -16.88 13.81
N HIS A 44 38.32 -16.34 14.85
CA HIS A 44 38.76 -17.13 16.00
C HIS A 44 37.74 -17.21 17.14
N PHE A 45 36.78 -16.27 17.19
CA PHE A 45 35.78 -16.23 18.26
C PHE A 45 34.53 -17.06 17.93
N LYS A 46 34.12 -17.07 16.65
CA LYS A 46 33.00 -17.90 16.16
C LYS A 46 33.22 -19.41 16.32
N GLU A 47 34.46 -19.89 16.42
CA GLU A 47 34.72 -21.32 16.61
C GLU A 47 34.60 -21.80 18.07
N GLY A 48 34.38 -20.88 19.03
CA GLY A 48 34.33 -21.20 20.45
C GLY A 48 33.04 -20.79 21.16
N VAL A 49 33.21 -20.03 22.23
CA VAL A 49 32.22 -19.75 23.27
C VAL A 49 31.07 -18.85 22.78
N GLY A 50 31.31 -18.03 21.75
CA GLY A 50 30.30 -17.09 21.23
C GLY A 50 29.24 -17.68 20.32
N ALA A 51 29.51 -18.82 19.66
CA ALA A 51 28.62 -19.36 18.64
C ALA A 51 27.19 -19.63 19.13
N PRO A 52 26.98 -20.21 20.34
CA PRO A 52 25.63 -20.45 20.84
C PRO A 52 24.85 -19.16 21.15
N LEU A 53 25.54 -18.10 21.60
CA LEU A 53 24.92 -16.82 21.93
C LEU A 53 24.56 -16.05 20.66
N VAL A 54 25.47 -15.99 19.68
CA VAL A 54 25.22 -15.37 18.37
C VAL A 54 24.04 -16.06 17.70
N SER A 55 24.06 -17.40 17.63
CA SER A 55 22.98 -18.18 17.04
C SER A 55 21.65 -17.98 17.77
N PHE A 56 21.65 -17.82 19.09
CA PHE A 56 20.44 -17.54 19.86
C PHE A 56 19.84 -16.17 19.50
N ILE A 57 20.68 -15.13 19.39
CA ILE A 57 20.22 -13.78 19.02
C ILE A 57 19.77 -13.74 17.56
N GLU A 58 20.55 -14.32 16.63
CA GLU A 58 20.18 -14.37 15.21
C GLU A 58 18.86 -15.11 15.00
N GLN A 59 18.66 -16.25 15.67
CA GLN A 59 17.38 -16.97 15.62
C GLN A 59 16.24 -16.13 16.18
N CYS A 60 16.48 -15.40 17.26
CA CYS A 60 15.49 -14.51 17.84
C CYS A 60 15.11 -13.37 16.89
N ILE A 61 16.09 -12.72 16.25
CA ILE A 61 15.84 -11.69 15.23
C ILE A 61 15.09 -12.31 14.04
N GLU A 62 15.48 -13.51 13.60
CA GLU A 62 14.85 -14.22 12.48
C GLU A 62 13.38 -14.50 12.75
N GLU A 63 13.06 -15.10 13.90
CA GLU A 63 11.67 -15.39 14.30
C GLU A 63 10.81 -14.13 14.36
N ARG A 64 11.34 -13.01 14.88
CA ARG A 64 10.59 -11.74 14.94
C ARG A 64 10.47 -11.08 13.59
N ALA A 65 11.52 -11.08 12.78
CA ALA A 65 11.49 -10.51 11.45
C ALA A 65 10.52 -11.27 10.52
N VAL A 66 10.44 -12.61 10.61
CA VAL A 66 9.42 -13.39 9.90
C VAL A 66 8.01 -12.94 10.30
N GLN A 67 7.71 -12.84 11.60
CA GLN A 67 6.41 -12.35 12.09
C GLN A 67 6.09 -10.94 11.60
N GLY A 68 7.07 -10.03 11.62
CA GLY A 68 6.91 -8.66 11.13
C GLY A 68 6.58 -8.62 9.63
N ILE A 69 7.24 -9.46 8.81
CA ILE A 69 6.96 -9.56 7.37
C ILE A 69 5.55 -10.11 7.12
N GLU A 70 5.08 -11.09 7.91
CA GLU A 70 3.71 -11.61 7.81
C GLU A 70 2.67 -10.52 8.15
N ILE A 71 2.89 -9.77 9.24
CA ILE A 71 2.02 -8.66 9.63
C ILE A 71 1.98 -7.60 8.53
N ALA A 72 3.14 -7.16 8.04
CA ALA A 72 3.24 -6.22 6.94
C ALA A 72 2.53 -6.74 5.69
N GLY A 73 2.62 -8.04 5.39
CA GLY A 73 1.88 -8.67 4.30
C GLY A 73 0.37 -8.56 4.47
N LEU A 74 -0.15 -8.94 5.63
CA LEU A 74 -1.59 -8.94 5.92
C LEU A 74 -2.19 -7.53 6.06
N GLN A 75 -1.36 -6.51 6.31
CA GLN A 75 -1.80 -5.14 6.56
C GLN A 75 -1.34 -4.14 5.48
N GLY A 76 -0.90 -4.60 4.31
CA GLY A 76 -0.63 -3.73 3.15
C GLY A 76 0.65 -2.91 3.27
N GLY A 77 1.61 -3.43 4.02
CA GLY A 77 2.89 -2.80 4.34
C GLY A 77 2.94 -2.17 5.72
N PHE A 78 1.78 -1.95 6.36
CA PHE A 78 1.74 -1.39 7.71
C PHE A 78 2.06 -2.43 8.79
N ILE A 79 2.71 -2.01 9.86
CA ILE A 79 2.88 -2.79 11.09
C ILE A 79 2.28 -2.05 12.28
N PHE A 80 2.38 -0.71 12.28
CA PHE A 80 1.79 0.15 13.31
C PHE A 80 0.77 1.12 12.72
N PRO A 81 -0.34 0.61 12.13
CA PRO A 81 -1.32 1.49 11.49
C PRO A 81 -2.05 2.39 12.49
N THR A 82 -2.36 3.61 12.06
CA THR A 82 -3.34 4.46 12.75
C THR A 82 -4.76 4.23 12.22
N GLU A 83 -5.79 4.68 12.94
CA GLU A 83 -7.20 4.51 12.52
C GLU A 83 -7.48 5.09 11.13
N ASP A 84 -6.79 6.16 10.73
CA ASP A 84 -6.95 6.79 9.43
C ASP A 84 -6.25 6.03 8.29
N ASP A 85 -5.28 5.18 8.63
CA ASP A 85 -4.44 4.44 7.67
C ASP A 85 -5.05 3.10 7.28
N VAL A 86 -6.06 2.60 7.99
CA VAL A 86 -6.61 1.25 7.76
C VAL A 86 -8.09 1.22 7.44
N LEU A 87 -8.46 0.24 6.63
CA LEU A 87 -9.81 -0.27 6.49
C LEU A 87 -10.04 -1.37 7.54
N LEU A 88 -10.98 -1.12 8.46
CA LEU A 88 -11.41 -2.11 9.44
C LEU A 88 -12.34 -3.14 8.78
N THR A 89 -11.91 -4.40 8.74
CA THR A 89 -12.75 -5.53 8.29
C THR A 89 -13.19 -6.38 9.49
N GLU A 90 -14.06 -7.37 9.27
CA GLU A 90 -14.47 -8.29 10.34
C GLU A 90 -13.32 -9.14 10.88
N GLU A 91 -12.30 -9.42 10.05
CA GLU A 91 -11.22 -10.37 10.36
C GLU A 91 -9.89 -9.69 10.68
N THR A 92 -9.59 -8.54 10.03
CA THR A 92 -8.29 -7.87 10.14
C THR A 92 -8.36 -6.38 9.81
N LEU A 93 -7.28 -5.66 10.10
CA LEU A 93 -7.02 -4.31 9.61
C LEU A 93 -6.27 -4.41 8.28
N ILE A 94 -6.69 -3.67 7.27
CA ILE A 94 -6.02 -3.64 5.95
C ILE A 94 -5.59 -2.21 5.66
N GLY A 95 -4.30 -1.99 5.48
CA GLY A 95 -3.75 -0.67 5.18
C GLY A 95 -4.21 -0.10 3.85
N TYR A 96 -4.55 1.19 3.86
CA TYR A 96 -4.80 1.99 2.68
C TYR A 96 -3.48 2.39 2.04
N VAL A 97 -3.12 1.75 0.93
CA VAL A 97 -1.93 2.14 0.17
C VAL A 97 -2.18 3.38 -0.69
N TYR A 98 -3.44 3.64 -1.02
CA TYR A 98 -3.90 4.83 -1.73
C TYR A 98 -5.25 5.30 -1.17
N LYS A 99 -5.26 6.53 -0.64
CA LYS A 99 -6.45 7.18 -0.06
C LYS A 99 -6.34 8.68 -0.24
N ASP A 100 -7.46 9.34 -0.54
CA ASP A 100 -7.53 10.79 -0.79
C ASP A 100 -6.48 11.28 -1.81
N LYS A 101 -6.31 10.50 -2.90
CA LYS A 101 -5.35 10.75 -3.98
C LYS A 101 -3.89 10.82 -3.53
N THR A 102 -3.57 10.23 -2.39
CA THR A 102 -2.24 10.21 -1.79
C THR A 102 -1.80 8.76 -1.60
N GLN A 103 -0.61 8.42 -2.10
CA GLN A 103 0.07 7.17 -1.78
C GLN A 103 0.60 7.25 -0.35
N ARG A 104 0.33 6.23 0.46
CA ARG A 104 0.69 6.20 1.89
C ARG A 104 1.85 5.27 2.21
N VAL A 105 2.10 4.28 1.35
CA VAL A 105 3.09 3.22 1.58
C VAL A 105 4.08 3.18 0.42
N ASP A 106 5.36 3.21 0.75
CA ASP A 106 6.46 2.89 -0.16
C ASP A 106 7.43 1.90 0.51
N THR A 107 8.45 1.43 -0.22
CA THR A 107 9.40 0.45 0.33
C THR A 107 10.18 0.97 1.53
N ALA A 108 10.55 2.26 1.54
CA ALA A 108 11.32 2.83 2.65
C ALA A 108 10.49 2.89 3.93
N PHE A 109 9.22 3.25 3.81
CA PHE A 109 8.27 3.21 4.92
C PHE A 109 8.19 1.81 5.55
N VAL A 110 8.04 0.75 4.74
CA VAL A 110 7.95 -0.63 5.25
C VAL A 110 9.28 -1.10 5.85
N GLU A 111 10.42 -0.69 5.28
CA GLU A 111 11.75 -0.94 5.86
C GLU A 111 11.86 -0.35 7.27
N ASP A 112 11.45 0.90 7.45
CA ASP A 112 11.49 1.58 8.74
C ASP A 112 10.58 0.91 9.78
N GLU A 113 9.34 0.57 9.40
CA GLU A 113 8.40 -0.12 10.30
C GLU A 113 8.89 -1.51 10.72
N LEU A 114 9.47 -2.29 9.81
CA LEU A 114 10.05 -3.60 10.12
C LEU A 114 11.22 -3.47 11.10
N GLY A 115 12.07 -2.45 10.93
CA GLY A 115 13.18 -2.18 11.85
C GLY A 115 12.68 -1.88 13.26
N ILE A 116 11.71 -0.97 13.37
CA ILE A 116 11.06 -0.62 14.65
C ILE A 116 10.42 -1.86 15.30
N TYR A 117 9.74 -2.71 14.51
CA TYR A 117 9.12 -3.92 15.03
C TYR A 117 10.14 -4.89 15.64
N VAL A 118 11.24 -5.16 14.94
CA VAL A 118 12.31 -6.02 15.45
C VAL A 118 12.91 -5.43 16.73
N ASP A 119 13.15 -4.12 16.76
CA ASP A 119 13.71 -3.44 17.93
C ASP A 119 12.82 -3.55 19.18
N ILE A 120 11.50 -3.46 19.01
CA ILE A 120 10.51 -3.61 20.08
C ILE A 120 10.48 -5.06 20.58
N MET A 121 10.53 -6.02 19.68
CA MET A 121 10.32 -7.44 19.98
C MET A 121 11.59 -8.14 20.48
N LEU A 122 12.78 -7.65 20.13
CA LEU A 122 14.06 -8.27 20.46
C LEU A 122 14.27 -8.41 21.99
N PRO A 123 14.06 -7.38 22.84
CA PRO A 123 14.22 -7.50 24.29
C PRO A 123 13.30 -8.55 24.93
N GLU A 124 12.05 -8.66 24.45
CA GLU A 124 11.11 -9.68 24.92
C GLU A 124 11.56 -11.09 24.56
N CYS A 125 12.16 -11.24 23.37
CA CYS A 125 12.60 -12.51 22.85
C CYS A 125 13.90 -13.02 23.52
N ILE A 126 14.89 -12.15 23.76
CA ILE A 126 16.14 -12.54 24.45
C ILE A 126 15.98 -12.69 25.97
N GLN A 127 14.93 -12.10 26.56
CA GLN A 127 14.60 -12.19 27.99
C GLN A 127 15.79 -11.90 28.93
N ASN A 128 16.51 -10.81 28.66
CA ASN A 128 17.73 -10.42 29.38
C ASN A 128 18.75 -11.58 29.51
N PHE A 129 18.82 -12.44 28.49
CA PHE A 129 19.70 -13.62 28.44
C PHE A 129 19.54 -14.58 29.62
N SER A 130 18.39 -14.59 30.29
CA SER A 130 18.13 -15.40 31.49
C SER A 130 18.52 -16.89 31.31
N ASN A 131 18.28 -17.44 30.11
CA ASN A 131 18.62 -18.82 29.75
C ASN A 131 20.14 -19.09 29.61
N LEU A 132 20.97 -18.06 29.44
CA LEU A 132 22.41 -18.16 29.20
C LEU A 132 23.26 -17.67 30.38
N THR A 133 22.64 -17.12 31.43
CA THR A 133 23.31 -16.62 32.65
C THR A 133 24.22 -17.64 33.36
N HIS A 134 23.99 -18.94 33.16
CA HIS A 134 24.81 -20.00 33.73
C HIS A 134 26.12 -20.25 32.97
N LEU A 135 26.20 -19.77 31.73
CA LEU A 135 27.37 -19.90 30.86
C LEU A 135 28.15 -18.58 30.79
N TYR A 136 27.44 -17.46 30.73
CA TYR A 136 27.99 -16.14 30.42
C TYR A 136 27.43 -15.06 31.33
N ASP A 137 28.28 -14.07 31.63
CA ASP A 137 27.84 -12.76 32.13
C ASP A 137 27.68 -11.83 30.92
N VAL A 138 26.44 -11.49 30.56
CA VAL A 138 26.11 -10.69 29.38
C VAL A 138 25.61 -9.33 29.86
N THR A 139 26.31 -8.27 29.45
CA THR A 139 25.96 -6.88 29.75
C THR A 139 25.67 -6.15 28.45
N GLU A 140 24.45 -5.64 28.30
CA GLU A 140 24.08 -4.79 27.18
C GLU A 140 24.82 -3.44 27.28
N GLN A 141 25.50 -3.05 26.20
CA GLN A 141 26.18 -1.78 26.12
C GLN A 141 25.27 -0.77 25.41
N GLY A 142 25.06 0.39 26.02
CA GLY A 142 24.23 1.44 25.45
C GLY A 142 22.85 1.57 26.10
N ARG A 143 22.15 2.64 25.71
CA ARG A 143 20.80 2.95 26.20
C ARG A 143 19.78 2.55 25.15
N PHE A 144 19.44 1.26 25.09
CA PHE A 144 18.20 0.81 24.46
C PHE A 144 17.04 1.08 25.42
N ILE A 145 16.80 2.36 25.73
CA ILE A 145 15.70 2.74 26.60
C ILE A 145 14.43 2.71 25.74
N PHE A 146 13.90 1.50 25.54
CA PHE A 146 12.46 1.36 25.47
C PHE A 146 11.96 1.54 26.90
N ASP A 147 11.71 2.79 27.28
CA ASP A 147 11.01 3.05 28.54
C ASP A 147 9.60 2.49 28.35
N ARG A 148 9.38 1.27 28.84
CA ARG A 148 8.09 0.57 28.75
C ARG A 148 6.94 1.40 29.33
N GLU A 149 7.27 2.41 30.14
CA GLU A 149 6.34 3.35 30.73
C GLU A 149 5.74 4.37 29.73
N ILE A 150 6.29 4.50 28.51
CA ILE A 150 5.77 5.41 27.46
C ILE A 150 4.59 4.79 26.70
N VAL A 151 4.32 3.49 26.83
CA VAL A 151 3.13 2.84 26.26
C VAL A 151 1.97 2.98 27.25
N SER A 152 1.44 4.20 27.42
CA SER A 152 0.17 4.40 28.11
C SER A 152 -1.00 3.98 27.21
N GLU A 153 -2.07 3.44 27.80
CA GLU A 153 -3.25 2.87 27.11
C GLU A 153 -3.96 3.82 26.13
N ASP A 154 -3.75 5.13 26.22
CA ASP A 154 -4.41 6.13 25.41
C ASP A 154 -3.44 6.68 24.34
N ALA A 155 -3.51 6.13 23.13
CA ALA A 155 -2.82 6.55 21.91
C ALA A 155 -1.28 6.58 21.98
N VAL A 156 -0.66 5.52 21.46
CA VAL A 156 0.78 5.48 21.19
C VAL A 156 1.08 6.37 19.97
N GLU A 157 1.12 7.69 20.17
CA GLU A 157 1.89 8.54 19.27
C GLU A 157 3.35 8.17 19.49
N LEU A 158 3.87 7.23 18.67
CA LEU A 158 5.31 6.97 18.67
C LEU A 158 5.98 8.33 18.41
N PRO A 159 6.87 8.79 19.31
CA PRO A 159 7.57 10.05 19.06
C PRO A 159 8.29 9.89 17.72
N PHE A 160 7.91 10.72 16.74
CA PHE A 160 8.34 10.70 15.32
C PHE A 160 9.86 10.76 15.07
N ALA A 161 10.68 10.59 16.10
CA ALA A 161 12.13 10.53 16.04
C ALA A 161 12.67 9.23 16.66
N PHE A 162 11.91 8.13 16.63
CA PHE A 162 12.46 6.83 16.98
C PHE A 162 13.41 6.38 15.86
N HIS A 163 14.72 6.45 16.13
CA HIS A 163 15.70 5.89 15.23
C HIS A 163 15.86 4.41 15.54
N SER A 164 15.40 3.56 14.61
CA SER A 164 15.62 2.13 14.72
C SER A 164 17.12 1.82 14.72
N PHE A 165 17.54 0.88 15.56
CA PHE A 165 18.88 0.30 15.53
C PHE A 165 18.96 -0.93 14.62
N THR A 166 17.85 -1.29 13.96
CA THR A 166 17.77 -2.32 12.92
C THR A 166 17.55 -1.66 11.56
N ASP A 167 18.57 -1.69 10.70
CA ASP A 167 18.41 -1.32 9.29
C ASP A 167 17.83 -2.50 8.50
N VAL A 168 16.75 -2.24 7.76
CA VAL A 168 16.09 -3.22 6.92
C VAL A 168 16.27 -2.83 5.46
N LYS A 169 16.59 -3.80 4.60
CA LYS A 169 16.63 -3.61 3.14
C LYS A 169 15.78 -4.65 2.45
N ILE A 170 14.69 -4.22 1.83
CA ILE A 170 13.79 -5.06 1.07
C ILE A 170 14.27 -5.12 -0.37
N GLN A 171 14.56 -6.33 -0.84
CA GLN A 171 14.85 -6.63 -2.24
C GLN A 171 13.76 -7.54 -2.81
N GLU A 172 13.86 -7.86 -4.10
CA GLU A 172 12.84 -8.61 -4.84
C GLU A 172 12.41 -9.93 -4.15
N ASN A 173 13.40 -10.71 -3.67
CA ASN A 173 13.17 -12.05 -3.12
C ASN A 173 13.84 -12.26 -1.75
N ILE A 174 14.31 -11.19 -1.11
CA ILE A 174 15.02 -11.26 0.15
C ILE A 174 14.86 -9.97 0.95
N VAL A 175 14.72 -10.10 2.27
CA VAL A 175 14.77 -8.97 3.21
C VAL A 175 16.00 -9.14 4.08
N LEU A 176 16.85 -8.12 4.11
CA LEU A 176 18.09 -8.09 4.89
C LEU A 176 17.83 -7.27 6.15
N PHE A 177 18.14 -7.82 7.33
CA PHE A 177 18.08 -7.09 8.60
C PHE A 177 19.49 -6.96 9.15
N THR A 178 19.88 -5.75 9.55
CA THR A 178 21.17 -5.45 10.19
C THR A 178 20.90 -4.72 11.50
N THR A 179 21.03 -5.43 12.62
CA THR A 179 20.71 -4.94 13.96
C THR A 179 21.97 -4.59 14.73
N GLN A 180 22.08 -3.34 15.19
CA GLN A 180 23.15 -2.86 16.06
C GLN A 180 22.76 -3.09 17.52
N TYR A 181 23.29 -4.16 18.12
CA TYR A 181 22.99 -4.55 19.50
C TYR A 181 24.28 -4.88 20.25
N PRO A 182 25.05 -3.86 20.71
CA PRO A 182 26.33 -4.07 21.33
C PRO A 182 26.20 -4.76 22.69
N LEU A 183 26.86 -5.90 22.80
CA LEU A 183 26.93 -6.75 23.98
C LEU A 183 28.36 -6.88 24.44
N GLU A 184 28.60 -6.68 25.73
CA GLU A 184 29.84 -7.09 26.39
C GLU A 184 29.58 -8.41 27.12
N ILE A 185 30.35 -9.44 26.77
CA ILE A 185 30.14 -10.77 27.30
C ILE A 185 31.42 -11.24 27.96
N THR A 186 31.31 -11.74 29.19
CA THR A 186 32.42 -12.26 29.96
C THR A 186 32.20 -13.74 30.27
N GLY A 187 33.18 -14.57 29.93
CA GLY A 187 33.14 -16.02 30.12
C GLY A 187 34.53 -16.65 30.05
N GLY A 188 34.83 -17.62 30.92
CA GLY A 188 36.14 -18.30 30.90
C GLY A 188 37.35 -17.43 31.26
N GLY A 189 37.14 -16.23 31.82
CA GLY A 189 38.19 -15.26 32.15
C GLY A 189 38.54 -14.30 31.01
N GLU A 190 37.79 -14.33 29.90
CA GLU A 190 37.92 -13.43 28.76
C GLU A 190 36.64 -12.58 28.61
N THR A 191 36.80 -11.38 28.05
CA THR A 191 35.72 -10.45 27.74
C THR A 191 35.76 -10.13 26.25
N PHE A 192 34.61 -10.14 25.61
CA PHE A 192 34.45 -9.88 24.18
C PHE A 192 33.23 -9.00 23.91
N THR A 193 33.24 -8.32 22.78
CA THR A 193 32.16 -7.45 22.32
C THR A 193 31.54 -8.00 21.05
N LEU A 194 30.20 -8.00 20.97
CA LEU A 194 29.43 -8.31 19.77
C LEU A 194 28.54 -7.11 19.46
N ASP A 195 28.74 -6.47 18.32
CA ASP A 195 28.12 -5.17 18.05
C ASP A 195 26.98 -5.23 17.02
N THR A 196 27.02 -6.16 16.07
CA THR A 196 26.09 -6.18 14.93
C THR A 196 25.70 -7.60 14.58
N PHE A 197 24.41 -7.79 14.34
CA PHE A 197 23.81 -9.03 13.89
C PHE A 197 23.18 -8.80 12.52
N ALA A 198 23.37 -9.74 11.60
CA ALA A 198 22.85 -9.61 10.25
C ALA A 198 22.19 -10.93 9.82
N ILE A 199 20.91 -10.85 9.46
CA ILE A 199 20.15 -12.00 8.98
C ILE A 199 19.54 -11.72 7.61
N ARG A 200 19.21 -12.78 6.88
CA ARG A 200 18.67 -12.70 5.53
C ARG A 200 17.48 -13.62 5.41
N ILE A 201 16.31 -13.05 5.13
CA ILE A 201 15.05 -13.78 5.09
C ILE A 201 14.59 -13.87 3.63
N PRO A 202 14.53 -15.08 3.04
CA PRO A 202 13.88 -15.28 1.75
C PRO A 202 12.42 -14.82 1.83
N SER A 203 12.03 -13.87 0.97
CA SER A 203 10.72 -13.23 1.08
C SER A 203 10.31 -12.58 -0.24
N VAL A 204 9.04 -12.68 -0.61
CA VAL A 204 8.44 -12.05 -1.79
C VAL A 204 7.89 -10.65 -1.50
N LEU A 205 8.13 -10.10 -0.30
CA LEU A 205 7.61 -8.80 0.13
C LEU A 205 7.98 -7.68 -0.86
N GLY A 206 9.22 -7.66 -1.36
CA GLY A 206 9.65 -6.66 -2.36
C GLY A 206 8.85 -6.72 -3.66
N ASN A 207 8.54 -7.92 -4.15
CA ASN A 207 7.65 -8.09 -5.31
C ASN A 207 6.24 -7.56 -5.02
N ALA A 208 5.71 -7.86 -3.83
CA ALA A 208 4.38 -7.41 -3.44
C ALA A 208 4.27 -5.88 -3.36
N LEU A 209 5.28 -5.23 -2.76
CA LEU A 209 5.33 -3.78 -2.67
C LEU A 209 5.49 -3.12 -4.05
N SER A 210 6.28 -3.72 -4.93
CA SER A 210 6.43 -3.26 -6.32
C SER A 210 5.11 -3.33 -7.09
N LEU A 211 4.42 -4.48 -7.05
CA LEU A 211 3.12 -4.66 -7.71
C LEU A 211 2.04 -3.72 -7.15
N MET A 212 2.04 -3.50 -5.84
CA MET A 212 1.15 -2.55 -5.17
C MET A 212 1.43 -1.12 -5.61
N THR A 213 2.69 -0.68 -5.65
CA THR A 213 3.05 0.66 -6.15
C THR A 213 2.60 0.84 -7.61
N MET A 214 2.85 -0.16 -8.46
CA MET A 214 2.44 -0.13 -9.86
C MET A 214 0.91 -0.07 -10.04
N SER A 215 0.14 -0.72 -9.16
CA SER A 215 -1.33 -0.67 -9.21
C SER A 215 -1.87 0.69 -8.78
N VAL A 216 -1.26 1.28 -7.74
CA VAL A 216 -1.56 2.64 -7.27
C VAL A 216 -1.24 3.68 -8.35
N ASP A 217 -0.06 3.63 -8.96
CA ASP A 217 0.35 4.55 -10.02
C ASP A 217 -0.62 4.48 -11.22
N SER A 218 -1.00 3.27 -11.64
CA SER A 218 -1.98 3.08 -12.70
C SER A 218 -3.33 3.72 -12.38
N GLN A 219 -3.77 3.60 -11.12
CA GLN A 219 -5.03 4.18 -10.66
C GLN A 219 -4.97 5.70 -10.57
N ALA A 220 -3.86 6.26 -10.09
CA ALA A 220 -3.65 7.70 -10.02
C ALA A 220 -3.69 8.35 -11.41
N ASP A 221 -3.13 7.69 -12.43
CA ASP A 221 -3.06 8.22 -13.79
C ASP A 221 -4.38 8.09 -14.58
N ASN A 222 -5.10 6.99 -14.42
CA ASN A 222 -6.20 6.63 -15.34
C ASN A 222 -7.54 6.32 -14.67
N ASN A 223 -7.65 6.48 -13.34
CA ASN A 223 -8.80 6.01 -12.55
C ASN A 223 -9.14 4.52 -12.79
N MET A 224 -8.20 3.75 -13.33
CA MET A 224 -8.36 2.34 -13.64
C MET A 224 -7.06 1.60 -13.35
N ILE A 225 -7.18 0.42 -12.76
CA ILE A 225 -6.04 -0.48 -12.56
C ILE A 225 -5.79 -1.28 -13.83
N ASP A 226 -4.58 -1.19 -14.36
CA ASP A 226 -4.16 -2.00 -15.49
C ASP A 226 -3.84 -3.43 -15.05
N PHE A 227 -4.79 -4.34 -15.18
CA PHE A 227 -4.58 -5.76 -14.82
C PHE A 227 -3.51 -6.46 -15.64
N ARG A 228 -3.05 -5.88 -16.76
CA ARG A 228 -1.92 -6.44 -17.53
C ARG A 228 -0.63 -6.41 -16.71
N LEU A 229 -0.53 -5.53 -15.71
CA LEU A 229 0.61 -5.47 -14.79
C LEU A 229 0.80 -6.80 -14.04
N PHE A 230 -0.29 -7.50 -13.71
CA PHE A 230 -0.25 -8.78 -13.02
C PHE A 230 -0.01 -9.99 -13.93
N SER A 231 0.00 -9.79 -15.26
CA SER A 231 0.11 -10.92 -16.21
C SER A 231 1.55 -11.47 -16.37
N LYS A 232 2.56 -10.77 -15.82
CA LYS A 232 3.99 -11.07 -16.02
C LYS A 232 4.64 -11.81 -14.85
N GLN A 233 4.00 -11.88 -13.69
CA GLN A 233 4.55 -12.47 -12.46
C GLN A 233 3.46 -13.21 -11.67
N GLU A 234 3.89 -14.09 -10.77
CA GLU A 234 3.03 -15.01 -10.00
C GLU A 234 2.74 -14.44 -8.60
N PRO A 235 1.73 -13.57 -8.48
CA PRO A 235 0.69 -13.86 -7.49
C PRO A 235 -0.67 -14.12 -8.14
N THR A 236 -1.48 -14.96 -7.48
CA THR A 236 -2.91 -15.01 -7.78
C THR A 236 -3.55 -13.77 -7.20
N VAL A 237 -4.02 -12.88 -8.08
CA VAL A 237 -4.66 -11.62 -7.67
C VAL A 237 -6.17 -11.84 -7.53
N THR A 238 -6.69 -11.57 -6.33
CA THR A 238 -8.13 -11.53 -6.07
C THR A 238 -8.53 -10.11 -5.66
N ILE A 239 -9.68 -9.66 -6.15
CA ILE A 239 -10.18 -8.29 -5.94
C ILE A 239 -11.53 -8.41 -5.27
N PHE A 240 -11.66 -7.76 -4.11
CA PHE A 240 -12.88 -7.74 -3.32
C PHE A 240 -13.41 -6.31 -3.24
N PRO A 241 -14.49 -5.96 -3.98
CA PRO A 241 -15.18 -4.70 -3.76
C PRO A 241 -15.78 -4.76 -2.36
N PHE A 242 -15.22 -3.99 -1.43
CA PHE A 242 -15.64 -4.00 -0.03
C PHE A 242 -16.92 -3.17 0.13
N ASP A 243 -16.91 -1.95 -0.41
CA ASP A 243 -18.07 -1.07 -0.49
C ASP A 243 -17.99 -0.19 -1.77
N THR A 244 -18.76 0.90 -1.80
CA THR A 244 -18.78 1.82 -2.95
C THR A 244 -17.52 2.66 -3.12
N GLU A 245 -16.70 2.79 -2.09
CA GLU A 245 -15.51 3.64 -2.06
C GLU A 245 -14.22 2.83 -1.89
N ASN A 246 -14.29 1.59 -1.40
CA ASN A 246 -13.13 0.81 -1.01
C ASN A 246 -13.04 -0.51 -1.77
N THR A 247 -11.84 -0.85 -2.24
CA THR A 247 -11.55 -2.16 -2.83
C THR A 247 -10.33 -2.76 -2.16
N ILE A 248 -10.43 -4.03 -1.81
CA ILE A 248 -9.35 -4.81 -1.22
C ILE A 248 -8.73 -5.67 -2.32
N TYR A 249 -7.41 -5.63 -2.40
CA TYR A 249 -6.60 -6.47 -3.27
C TYR A 249 -5.91 -7.52 -2.42
N ASN A 250 -5.94 -8.76 -2.88
CA ASN A 250 -5.22 -9.89 -2.30
C ASN A 250 -4.24 -10.43 -3.34
N LEU A 251 -2.95 -10.34 -3.06
CA LEU A 251 -1.88 -10.96 -3.82
C LEU A 251 -1.46 -12.24 -3.10
N TYR A 252 -1.88 -13.39 -3.62
CA TYR A 252 -1.51 -14.69 -3.04
C TYR A 252 -0.31 -15.30 -3.78
N TYR A 253 0.79 -15.52 -3.06
CA TYR A 253 2.04 -16.07 -3.58
C TYR A 253 2.19 -17.57 -3.32
N GLY A 254 1.37 -18.18 -2.46
CA GLY A 254 1.48 -19.59 -2.08
C GLY A 254 2.09 -19.80 -0.69
N GLU A 255 1.72 -20.90 -0.02
CA GLU A 255 2.08 -21.19 1.38
C GLU A 255 3.59 -21.34 1.65
N GLU A 256 4.41 -21.58 0.62
CA GLU A 256 5.87 -21.70 0.76
C GLU A 256 6.58 -20.34 0.71
N ASN A 257 5.85 -19.24 0.45
CA ASN A 257 6.39 -17.90 0.35
C ASN A 257 6.13 -17.08 1.62
N LEU A 258 6.94 -16.04 1.81
CA LEU A 258 6.84 -15.13 2.95
C LEU A 258 6.79 -13.68 2.46
N PRO A 259 5.72 -12.90 2.70
CA PRO A 259 4.43 -13.40 3.16
C PRO A 259 3.78 -14.27 2.05
N ASP A 260 2.91 -15.19 2.45
CA ASP A 260 2.12 -16.01 1.53
C ASP A 260 0.97 -15.20 0.89
N VAL A 261 0.49 -14.19 1.61
CA VAL A 261 -0.57 -13.26 1.24
C VAL A 261 -0.10 -11.82 1.44
N PHE A 262 -0.38 -10.95 0.47
CA PHE A 262 -0.26 -9.50 0.63
C PHE A 262 -1.62 -8.83 0.38
N LEU A 263 -2.23 -8.27 1.43
CA LEU A 263 -3.52 -7.59 1.38
C LEU A 263 -3.33 -6.08 1.39
N TYR A 264 -4.01 -5.34 0.54
CA TYR A 264 -4.04 -3.88 0.65
C TYR A 264 -5.39 -3.32 0.20
N ALA A 265 -5.74 -2.17 0.77
CA ALA A 265 -6.96 -1.45 0.41
C ALA A 265 -6.60 -0.24 -0.46
N ILE A 266 -7.44 0.02 -1.45
CA ILE A 266 -7.46 1.29 -2.15
C ILE A 266 -8.82 1.94 -1.95
N ASN A 267 -8.79 3.22 -1.56
CA ASN A 267 -9.96 4.07 -1.65
C ASN A 267 -10.08 4.60 -3.09
N ASN A 268 -11.11 4.14 -3.78
CA ASN A 268 -11.34 4.36 -5.19
C ASN A 268 -11.73 5.78 -5.55
N ASN A 269 -12.02 6.67 -4.58
CA ASN A 269 -12.49 8.05 -4.81
C ASN A 269 -13.32 8.14 -6.10
N ILE A 270 -14.35 7.28 -6.18
CA ILE A 270 -15.15 7.17 -7.40
C ILE A 270 -15.82 8.51 -7.55
N ASN A 271 -15.42 9.27 -8.58
CA ASN A 271 -16.07 10.51 -8.92
C ASN A 271 -17.58 10.25 -9.12
N ARG A 272 -18.39 10.72 -8.18
CA ARG A 272 -19.83 10.56 -8.19
C ARG A 272 -20.40 11.65 -9.06
N GLU A 273 -21.24 11.26 -10.02
CA GLU A 273 -21.91 12.26 -10.84
C GLU A 273 -22.69 13.22 -9.93
N PRO A 274 -22.57 14.55 -10.17
CA PRO A 274 -23.32 15.54 -9.40
C PRO A 274 -24.82 15.24 -9.52
N LYS A 275 -25.64 15.61 -8.53
CA LYS A 275 -27.10 15.45 -8.64
C LYS A 275 -27.81 16.78 -8.67
N ILE A 276 -28.44 17.10 -9.81
CA ILE A 276 -29.24 18.32 -9.96
C ILE A 276 -30.53 18.22 -9.14
N ILE A 277 -30.72 19.19 -8.25
CA ILE A 277 -31.94 19.41 -7.48
C ILE A 277 -32.63 20.67 -8.03
N ALA A 278 -33.76 20.46 -8.72
CA ALA A 278 -34.62 21.51 -9.28
C ALA A 278 -36.07 21.03 -9.42
N GLN A 279 -37.01 21.95 -9.58
CA GLN A 279 -38.39 21.59 -9.96
C GLN A 279 -38.42 21.11 -11.42
N ASP A 280 -39.29 20.15 -11.71
CA ASP A 280 -39.47 19.62 -13.07
C ASP A 280 -40.17 20.60 -14.01
N LYS A 281 -40.87 21.60 -13.45
CA LYS A 281 -41.71 22.52 -14.23
C LYS A 281 -41.79 23.90 -13.60
N TYR A 282 -41.72 24.94 -14.43
CA TYR A 282 -41.96 26.33 -14.06
C TYR A 282 -43.01 26.98 -14.97
N PHE A 283 -43.82 27.88 -14.39
CA PHE A 283 -44.78 28.71 -15.11
C PHE A 283 -44.31 30.16 -15.10
N LEU A 284 -44.31 30.79 -16.26
CA LEU A 284 -43.73 32.10 -16.50
C LEU A 284 -44.72 32.96 -17.28
N LYS A 285 -44.59 34.27 -17.14
CA LYS A 285 -45.38 35.24 -17.91
C LYS A 285 -44.49 35.94 -18.93
N VAL A 286 -45.01 36.13 -20.14
CA VAL A 286 -44.33 36.90 -21.18
C VAL A 286 -44.02 38.31 -20.67
N ASN A 287 -42.79 38.78 -20.93
CA ASN A 287 -42.25 40.08 -20.50
C ASN A 287 -42.12 40.30 -18.98
N GLU A 288 -42.24 39.26 -18.16
CA GLU A 288 -41.91 39.33 -16.73
C GLU A 288 -40.53 38.70 -16.46
N ILE A 289 -39.74 39.31 -15.57
CA ILE A 289 -38.47 38.73 -15.14
C ILE A 289 -38.75 37.55 -14.22
N PHE A 290 -38.22 36.39 -14.58
CA PHE A 290 -38.23 35.19 -13.76
C PHE A 290 -36.82 34.89 -13.27
N THR A 291 -36.70 34.46 -12.02
CA THR A 291 -35.43 34.04 -11.43
C THR A 291 -35.65 32.80 -10.57
N THR A 292 -34.85 31.77 -10.82
CA THR A 292 -34.78 30.56 -9.99
C THR A 292 -33.34 30.10 -9.85
N LYS A 293 -33.08 29.22 -8.90
CA LYS A 293 -31.75 28.64 -8.66
C LYS A 293 -31.83 27.13 -8.70
N ILE A 294 -30.98 26.51 -9.51
CA ILE A 294 -30.72 25.09 -9.47
C ILE A 294 -29.60 24.85 -8.47
N THR A 295 -29.75 23.85 -7.62
CA THR A 295 -28.69 23.39 -6.71
C THR A 295 -28.20 22.01 -7.14
N VAL A 296 -26.97 21.69 -6.78
CA VAL A 296 -26.40 20.36 -6.98
C VAL A 296 -26.05 19.78 -5.61
N GLU A 297 -26.43 18.53 -5.40
CA GLU A 297 -25.88 17.71 -4.33
C GLU A 297 -24.58 17.09 -4.86
N GLU A 298 -23.46 17.51 -4.28
CA GLU A 298 -22.12 17.10 -4.63
C GLU A 298 -21.52 16.35 -3.45
N TYR A 299 -20.95 15.17 -3.70
CA TYR A 299 -20.40 14.29 -2.67
C TYR A 299 -18.89 14.44 -2.55
N ASP A 300 -18.22 14.84 -3.64
CA ASP A 300 -16.76 14.86 -3.74
C ASP A 300 -16.17 16.27 -3.55
N ALA A 301 -17.03 17.24 -3.19
CA ALA A 301 -16.72 18.65 -2.99
C ALA A 301 -16.08 19.36 -4.21
N ASP A 302 -16.41 18.86 -5.40
CA ASP A 302 -15.86 19.37 -6.65
C ASP A 302 -16.46 20.68 -7.13
N ALA A 303 -15.69 21.39 -7.96
CA ALA A 303 -16.18 22.58 -8.64
C ALA A 303 -17.17 22.17 -9.74
N ILE A 304 -18.38 22.75 -9.71
CA ILE A 304 -19.44 22.46 -10.68
C ILE A 304 -19.50 23.52 -11.78
N GLU A 305 -19.55 23.05 -13.03
CA GLU A 305 -19.91 23.83 -14.21
C GLU A 305 -21.36 23.54 -14.61
N PHE A 306 -22.18 24.59 -14.69
CA PHE A 306 -23.54 24.52 -15.21
C PHE A 306 -23.60 24.91 -16.68
N VAL A 307 -24.30 24.11 -17.49
CA VAL A 307 -24.54 24.36 -18.90
C VAL A 307 -26.04 24.22 -19.20
N SER A 308 -26.57 25.09 -20.05
CA SER A 308 -27.94 25.00 -20.59
C SER A 308 -27.88 24.66 -22.07
N THR A 309 -28.75 23.75 -22.53
CA THR A 309 -28.87 23.42 -23.95
C THR A 309 -29.61 24.49 -24.77
N ASP A 310 -30.36 25.39 -24.11
CA ASP A 310 -31.09 26.48 -24.76
C ASP A 310 -30.53 27.85 -24.36
N LYS A 311 -30.10 28.63 -25.36
CA LYS A 311 -29.55 29.98 -25.18
C LYS A 311 -30.57 30.99 -24.65
N ASN A 312 -31.87 30.71 -24.76
CA ASN A 312 -32.93 31.54 -24.19
C ASN A 312 -33.06 31.33 -22.67
N PHE A 313 -32.46 30.27 -22.13
CA PHE A 313 -32.46 29.90 -20.72
C PHE A 313 -31.02 29.83 -20.19
N PRO A 314 -30.27 30.95 -20.17
CA PRO A 314 -28.91 30.97 -19.65
C PRO A 314 -28.89 30.65 -18.15
N ILE A 315 -27.91 29.85 -17.75
CA ILE A 315 -27.61 29.53 -16.36
C ILE A 315 -26.26 30.14 -15.98
N GLN A 316 -26.21 30.77 -14.81
CA GLN A 316 -24.99 31.35 -14.25
C GLN A 316 -24.15 30.26 -13.55
N ARG A 317 -22.89 30.58 -13.25
CA ARG A 317 -21.97 29.65 -12.58
C ARG A 317 -22.45 29.17 -11.21
N ASP A 318 -23.28 29.95 -10.53
CA ASP A 318 -23.84 29.58 -9.23
C ASP A 318 -25.15 28.79 -9.35
N GLY A 319 -25.57 28.41 -10.57
CA GLY A 319 -26.82 27.71 -10.83
C GLY A 319 -28.04 28.62 -10.97
N THR A 320 -27.87 29.96 -10.90
CA THR A 320 -28.99 30.91 -11.03
C THR A 320 -29.40 31.07 -12.49
N ILE A 321 -30.71 30.93 -12.77
CA ILE A 321 -31.33 31.18 -14.07
C ILE A 321 -32.10 32.49 -13.95
N THR A 322 -31.86 33.42 -14.87
CA THR A 322 -32.58 34.70 -14.93
C THR A 322 -32.99 35.01 -16.36
N ILE A 323 -34.29 35.07 -16.61
CA ILE A 323 -34.84 35.24 -17.95
C ILE A 323 -36.04 36.18 -17.97
N MET A 324 -36.32 36.73 -19.14
CA MET A 324 -37.53 37.49 -19.44
C MET A 324 -38.07 36.97 -20.78
N PRO A 325 -38.97 35.98 -20.78
CA PRO A 325 -39.39 35.32 -22.00
C PRO A 325 -40.23 36.27 -22.85
N LYS A 326 -40.01 36.26 -24.16
CA LYS A 326 -40.70 37.14 -25.12
C LYS A 326 -41.81 36.43 -25.91
N ASP A 327 -41.71 35.11 -25.99
CA ASP A 327 -42.60 34.27 -26.76
C ASP A 327 -43.40 33.35 -25.84
N VAL A 328 -44.67 33.13 -26.18
CA VAL A 328 -45.53 32.13 -25.53
C VAL A 328 -45.13 30.76 -26.02
N GLY A 329 -45.09 29.77 -25.14
CA GLY A 329 -44.77 28.42 -25.55
C GLY A 329 -44.45 27.48 -24.39
N ILE A 330 -44.19 26.24 -24.76
CA ILE A 330 -43.58 25.24 -23.90
C ILE A 330 -42.14 25.06 -24.36
N PHE A 331 -41.22 25.19 -23.43
CA PHE A 331 -39.79 25.02 -23.68
C PHE A 331 -39.31 23.88 -22.78
N ASP A 332 -38.85 22.80 -23.39
CA ASP A 332 -38.19 21.71 -22.69
C ASP A 332 -36.68 21.97 -22.72
N VAL A 333 -36.12 22.32 -21.56
CA VAL A 333 -34.75 22.83 -21.46
C VAL A 333 -33.94 21.85 -20.61
N GLN A 334 -32.86 21.35 -21.18
CA GLN A 334 -31.93 20.49 -20.46
C GLN A 334 -30.83 21.32 -19.81
N PHE A 335 -30.70 21.17 -18.50
CA PHE A 335 -29.55 21.65 -17.75
C PHE A 335 -28.59 20.51 -17.47
N ILE A 336 -27.31 20.80 -17.60
CA ILE A 336 -26.21 19.87 -17.41
C ILE A 336 -25.35 20.43 -16.28
N ALA A 337 -25.01 19.61 -15.31
CA ALA A 337 -24.00 19.90 -14.29
C ALA A 337 -22.82 18.96 -14.52
N ARG A 338 -21.63 19.53 -14.60
CA ARG A 338 -20.36 18.80 -14.76
C ARG A 338 -19.45 19.09 -13.59
N ASP A 339 -18.84 18.07 -13.01
CA ASP A 339 -17.77 18.24 -12.04
C ASP A 339 -16.41 18.42 -12.74
N ALA A 340 -15.35 18.61 -11.95
CA ALA A 340 -13.99 18.81 -12.43
C ALA A 340 -13.33 17.51 -12.95
N PHE A 341 -13.88 16.34 -12.63
CA PHE A 341 -13.32 15.02 -12.95
C PHE A 341 -14.13 14.27 -14.02
N GLY A 342 -15.08 14.95 -14.66
CA GLY A 342 -15.80 14.48 -15.85
C GLY A 342 -17.13 13.80 -15.57
N GLY A 343 -17.57 13.73 -14.32
CA GLY A 343 -18.94 13.32 -14.01
C GLY A 343 -19.92 14.36 -14.51
N GLU A 344 -21.03 13.89 -15.07
CA GLU A 344 -22.01 14.72 -15.73
C GLU A 344 -23.41 14.24 -15.36
N THR A 345 -24.28 15.15 -14.94
CA THR A 345 -25.70 14.84 -14.82
C THR A 345 -26.55 15.80 -15.62
N ARG A 346 -27.73 15.32 -16.02
CA ARG A 346 -28.66 16.05 -16.88
C ARG A 346 -30.03 16.09 -16.23
N LYS A 347 -30.68 17.24 -16.32
CA LYS A 347 -32.05 17.44 -15.86
C LYS A 347 -32.83 18.24 -16.90
N ASP A 348 -33.87 17.62 -17.42
CA ASP A 348 -34.86 18.30 -18.26
C ASP A 348 -35.85 19.05 -17.37
N ILE A 349 -36.11 20.31 -17.68
CA ILE A 349 -37.02 21.20 -16.96
C ILE A 349 -37.98 21.85 -17.96
N LEU A 350 -39.27 21.74 -17.67
CA LEU A 350 -40.33 22.25 -18.51
C LEU A 350 -40.69 23.70 -18.13
N PHE A 351 -40.46 24.65 -19.03
CA PHE A 351 -40.89 26.04 -18.87
C PHE A 351 -42.14 26.31 -19.69
N VAL A 352 -43.24 26.67 -19.01
CA VAL A 352 -44.50 27.05 -19.65
C VAL A 352 -44.64 28.56 -19.56
N VAL A 353 -44.54 29.24 -20.71
CA VAL A 353 -44.65 30.69 -20.79
C VAL A 353 -46.04 31.06 -21.32
N GLU A 354 -46.82 31.79 -20.53
CA GLU A 354 -48.18 32.21 -20.85
C GLU A 354 -48.29 33.74 -21.01
N ARG A 355 -49.30 34.20 -21.77
CA ARG A 355 -49.69 35.63 -21.73
C ARG A 355 -50.39 35.88 -20.40
N GLY A 356 -49.99 36.94 -19.68
CA GLY A 356 -50.61 37.32 -18.42
C GLY A 356 -52.15 37.38 -18.50
N GLU A 357 -52.80 36.88 -17.44
CA GLU A 357 -54.25 36.75 -17.19
C GLU A 357 -55.18 37.14 -18.36
N GLY A 358 -55.61 36.15 -19.14
CA GLY A 358 -56.74 36.31 -20.07
C GLY A 358 -56.90 35.26 -21.16
N GLU A 359 -55.83 34.54 -21.55
CA GLU A 359 -55.88 33.51 -22.60
C GLU A 359 -55.35 32.18 -22.06
N VAL A 360 -56.22 31.38 -21.45
CA VAL A 360 -55.90 29.98 -21.14
C VAL A 360 -55.82 29.23 -22.46
N LEU A 361 -54.61 28.88 -22.88
CA LEU A 361 -54.42 27.91 -23.95
C LEU A 361 -54.96 26.56 -23.46
N SER A 362 -56.13 26.17 -23.99
CA SER A 362 -56.71 24.85 -23.78
C SER A 362 -55.76 23.81 -24.38
N TYR A 363 -54.94 23.17 -23.54
CA TYR A 363 -54.18 21.99 -23.92
C TYR A 363 -55.14 20.82 -24.13
N ALA A 364 -55.14 20.24 -25.33
CA ALA A 364 -55.71 18.92 -25.54
C ALA A 364 -54.65 17.89 -25.11
N ASP A 365 -55.04 17.04 -24.15
CA ASP A 365 -54.23 15.93 -23.61
C ASP A 365 -53.69 14.98 -24.69
#